data_AF-A0A3C1R1D2-F1
#
_entry.id   AF-A0A3C1R1D2-F1
#
_cell.length_a   1.000
_cell.length_b   1.000
_cell.length_c   1.000
_cell.angle_alpha   90.00
_cell.angle_beta   90.00
_cell.angle_gamma   90.00
#
_symmetry.space_group_name_H-M   'P 1'
#
loop_
_entity.id
_entity.type
_entity.pdbx_description
1 polymer ?
#
loop_
_entity_poly.entity_id
_entity_poly.type
_entity_poly.pdbx_seq_one_letter_code
_entity_poly.pdbx_strand_id
1 'polypeptide(L)' 'MKRENYRRSLRIGQPLAVELRRADYSATVSECSACRMQIEHLSRKTTIHPIKLLAMSYGLLPDDKRLTRYASETTV' A
#
# COMPACT_ATOMS: atom_id res chain seq x y z
N MET A 1 -9.35 -5.52 -14.31
CA MET A 1 -8.87 -6.92 -14.36
C MET A 1 -9.98 -7.81 -14.90
N LYS A 2 -9.70 -8.71 -15.85
CA LYS A 2 -10.73 -9.62 -16.39
C LYS A 2 -11.15 -10.64 -15.33
N ARG A 3 -12.45 -10.98 -15.28
CA ARG A 3 -13.04 -11.89 -14.28
C ARG A 3 -12.34 -13.26 -14.24
N GLU A 4 -11.96 -13.78 -15.40
CA GLU A 4 -11.24 -15.05 -15.56
C GLU A 4 -9.87 -15.06 -14.85
N ASN A 5 -9.16 -13.93 -14.85
CA ASN A 5 -7.81 -13.82 -14.30
C ASN A 5 -7.80 -13.42 -12.82
N TYR A 6 -8.96 -13.10 -12.25
CA TYR A 6 -9.08 -12.57 -10.90
C TYR A 6 -8.54 -13.55 -9.85
N ARG A 7 -8.92 -14.82 -9.90
CA ARG A 7 -8.44 -15.82 -8.93
C ARG A 7 -6.94 -16.10 -9.09
N ARG A 8 -6.44 -16.05 -10.33
CA ARG A 8 -5.02 -16.27 -10.63
C ARG A 8 -4.16 -15.14 -10.08
N SER A 9 -4.57 -13.89 -10.25
CA SER A 9 -3.81 -12.76 -9.70
C SER A 9 -3.80 -12.73 -8.18
N LEU A 10 -4.92 -13.08 -7.52
CA LEU A 10 -4.95 -13.23 -6.05
C LEU A 10 -3.94 -14.29 -5.59
N ARG A 11 -3.90 -15.43 -6.27
CA ARG A 11 -2.94 -16.51 -5.93
C ARG A 11 -1.49 -16.08 -6.10
N ILE A 12 -1.18 -15.34 -7.17
CA ILE A 12 0.16 -14.80 -7.42
C ILE A 12 0.56 -13.79 -6.33
N GLY A 13 -0.36 -12.91 -5.91
CA GLY A 13 -0.09 -11.89 -4.90
C GLY A 13 -0.14 -12.37 -3.45
N GLN A 14 -0.63 -13.59 -3.19
CA GLN A 14 -0.86 -14.10 -1.84
C GLN A 14 0.40 -14.11 -0.95
N PRO A 15 1.59 -14.54 -1.41
CA PRO A 15 2.80 -14.54 -0.58
C PRO A 15 3.21 -13.14 -0.12
N LEU A 16 3.20 -12.18 -1.06
CA LEU A 16 3.44 -10.78 -0.74
C LEU A 16 2.43 -10.28 0.30
N ALA A 17 1.15 -10.59 0.13
CA ALA A 17 0.11 -10.15 1.06
C ALA A 17 0.30 -10.70 2.49
N VAL A 18 0.82 -11.92 2.64
CA VAL A 18 1.13 -12.49 3.96
C VAL A 18 2.21 -11.70 4.65
N GLU A 19 3.31 -11.40 3.95
CA GLU A 19 4.42 -10.62 4.50
C GLU A 19 3.99 -9.19 4.81
N LEU A 20 3.25 -8.57 3.90
CA LEU A 20 2.83 -7.18 4.07
C LEU A 20 1.90 -7.00 5.28
N ARG A 21 1.10 -8.02 5.64
CA ARG A 21 0.23 -7.98 6.83
C ARG A 21 0.96 -8.25 8.14
N ARG A 22 2.10 -8.94 8.13
CA ARG A 22 2.86 -9.30 9.33
C ARG A 22 3.80 -8.19 9.81
N ALA A 23 4.30 -7.39 8.88
CA ALA A 23 5.33 -6.41 9.18
C ALA A 23 4.77 -5.14 9.85
N ASP A 24 5.54 -4.59 10.79
CA ASP A 24 5.21 -3.36 11.52
C ASP A 24 5.74 -2.13 10.79
N TYR A 25 5.05 -1.73 9.73
CA TYR A 25 5.33 -0.50 9.01
C TYR A 25 4.03 0.21 8.67
N SER A 26 4.09 1.54 8.58
CA SER A 26 2.93 2.41 8.45
C SER A 26 2.34 2.46 7.04
N ALA A 27 3.14 2.21 6.00
CA ALA A 27 2.70 2.20 4.60
C ALA A 27 3.64 1.38 3.70
N THR A 28 3.14 0.97 2.54
CA THR A 28 3.94 0.39 1.46
C THR A 28 4.24 1.44 0.38
N VAL A 29 5.23 1.18 -0.48
CA VAL A 29 5.62 2.08 -1.57
C VAL A 29 5.53 1.36 -2.91
N SER A 30 4.88 1.96 -3.91
CA SER A 30 4.84 1.45 -5.29
C SER A 30 4.57 2.57 -6.29
N GLU A 31 5.30 2.59 -7.42
CA GLU A 31 5.02 3.51 -8.52
C GLU A 31 3.85 3.02 -9.41
N CYS A 32 3.57 1.72 -9.40
CA CYS A 32 2.69 1.11 -10.36
C CYS A 32 1.25 1.14 -9.85
N SER A 33 0.35 1.75 -10.62
CA SER A 33 -1.07 1.87 -10.24
C SER A 33 -1.76 0.52 -10.05
N ALA A 34 -1.40 -0.50 -10.85
CA ALA A 34 -1.94 -1.84 -10.75
C ALA A 34 -1.39 -2.58 -9.51
N CYS A 35 -0.08 -2.49 -9.26
CA CYS A 35 0.53 -3.06 -8.06
C CYS A 35 -0.01 -2.41 -6.80
N ARG A 36 -0.15 -1.07 -6.78
CA ARG A 36 -0.79 -0.31 -5.70
C ARG A 36 -2.17 -0.85 -5.39
N MET A 37 -3.02 -1.00 -6.42
CA MET A 37 -4.37 -1.56 -6.27
C MET A 37 -4.34 -2.98 -5.69
N GLN A 38 -3.43 -3.84 -6.17
CA GLN A 38 -3.33 -5.21 -5.70
C GLN A 38 -2.82 -5.29 -4.25
N ILE A 39 -1.83 -4.48 -3.89
CA ILE A 39 -1.30 -4.38 -2.53
C ILE A 39 -2.38 -3.89 -1.56
N GLU A 40 -3.06 -2.79 -1.88
CA GLU A 40 -4.14 -2.24 -1.06
C GLU A 40 -5.29 -3.26 -0.91
N HIS A 41 -5.68 -3.92 -2.01
CA HIS A 41 -6.74 -4.93 -1.98
C HIS A 41 -6.37 -6.16 -1.13
N LEU A 42 -5.14 -6.64 -1.23
CA LEU A 42 -4.71 -7.86 -0.54
C LEU A 42 -4.29 -7.63 0.91
N SER A 43 -3.62 -6.52 1.20
CA SER A 43 -3.03 -6.26 2.52
C SER A 43 -3.83 -5.26 3.37
N ARG A 44 -4.75 -4.51 2.76
CA ARG A 44 -5.45 -3.34 3.34
C ARG A 44 -4.53 -2.18 3.74
N LYS A 45 -3.21 -2.29 3.57
CA LYS A 45 -2.26 -1.22 3.87
C LYS A 45 -2.26 -0.16 2.76
N THR A 46 -2.19 1.10 3.19
CA THR A 46 -2.01 2.24 2.27
C THR A 46 -0.71 2.07 1.49
N THR A 47 -0.78 2.28 0.17
CA THR A 47 0.40 2.32 -0.69
C THR A 47 0.63 3.73 -1.23
N ILE A 48 1.83 4.27 -1.01
CA ILE A 48 2.23 5.60 -1.50
C ILE A 48 3.10 5.50 -2.75
N HIS A 49 2.98 6.50 -3.63
CA HIS A 49 3.88 6.61 -4.77
C HIS A 49 5.26 7.12 -4.32
N PRO A 50 6.40 6.57 -4.80
CA PRO A 50 7.74 6.97 -4.37
C PRO A 50 7.99 8.48 -4.44
N ILE A 51 7.55 9.14 -5.52
CA ILE A 51 7.72 10.60 -5.67
C ILE A 51 7.06 11.40 -4.55
N LYS A 52 5.94 10.92 -4.00
CA LYS A 52 5.28 11.58 -2.86
C LYS A 52 6.11 11.42 -1.61
N LEU A 53 6.65 10.22 -1.37
CA LEU A 53 7.55 9.96 -0.24
C LEU A 53 8.77 10.89 -0.28
N LEU A 54 9.37 11.05 -1.46
CA LEU A 54 10.47 11.98 -1.66
C LEU A 54 10.03 13.43 -1.39
N ALA A 55 8.93 13.89 -1.99
CA ALA A 55 8.43 15.25 -1.76
C ALA A 55 8.16 15.54 -0.27
N MET A 56 7.62 14.57 0.48
CA MET A 56 7.44 14.68 1.93
C MET A 56 8.78 14.79 2.67
N SER A 57 9.79 13.99 2.29
CA SER A 57 11.13 14.05 2.91
C SER A 57 11.85 15.39 2.70
N TYR A 58 11.53 16.10 1.61
CA TYR A 58 12.04 17.45 1.32
C TYR A 58 11.14 18.57 1.88
N GLY A 59 10.06 18.26 2.59
CA GLY A 59 9.13 19.26 3.10
C GLY A 59 8.30 19.96 2.01
N LEU A 60 8.29 19.43 0.79
CA LEU A 60 7.58 19.99 -0.37
C LEU A 60 6.11 19.55 -0.43
N LEU A 61 5.75 18.51 0.34
CA LEU A 61 4.39 18.01 0.45
C LEU A 61 4.06 17.82 1.95
N PRO A 62 3.31 18.73 2.58
CA PRO A 62 2.85 18.54 3.96
C PRO A 62 1.79 17.43 4.02
N ASP A 63 1.94 16.51 4.97
CA ASP A 63 1.08 15.37 5.35
C ASP A 63 0.03 14.92 4.33
N ASP A 64 0.39 13.94 3.48
CA ASP A 64 -0.60 13.21 2.69
C ASP A 64 -1.54 12.49 3.67
N LYS A 65 -2.81 12.92 3.73
CA LYS A 65 -3.85 12.38 4.63
C LYS A 65 -4.00 10.86 4.56
N ARG A 66 -3.49 10.22 3.51
CA ARG A 66 -3.45 8.76 3.36
C ARG A 66 -2.48 8.06 4.33
N LEU A 67 -1.43 8.75 4.78
CA LEU A 67 -0.50 8.26 5.80
C LEU A 67 -1.05 8.48 7.21
N THR A 68 -1.64 9.64 7.49
CA THR A 68 -2.14 9.98 8.84
C THR A 68 -3.38 9.19 9.25
N ARG A 69 -4.19 8.71 8.29
CA ARG A 69 -5.41 7.95 8.60
C ARG A 69 -5.16 6.57 9.24
N TYR A 70 -3.98 5.96 9.05
CA TYR A 70 -3.64 4.66 9.64
C TYR A 70 -2.86 4.77 10.95
N ALA A 71 -2.13 5.86 11.18
CA ALA A 71 -1.46 6.10 12.47
C ALA A 71 -2.46 6.19 13.64
N SER A 72 -3.69 6.64 13.38
CA SER A 72 -4.77 6.73 14.38
C SER A 72 -5.51 5.41 14.66
N GLU A 73 -5.32 4.36 13.84
CA GLU A 73 -6.02 3.06 14.01
C GLU A 73 -5.14 1.99 14.68
N THR A 74 -3.83 2.24 14.86
CA THR A 74 -2.89 1.32 15.54
C THR A 74 -2.68 1.64 17.03
N THR A 75 -3.44 2.59 17.59
CA THR A 75 -3.46 2.84 19.05
C THR A 75 -4.65 2.12 19.69
N VAL A 76 -4.51 0.82 19.93
CA VAL A 76 -5.27 0.08 20.98
C VAL A 76 -4.30 -0.89 21.64
#